data_AF-A0A382DTR5-F1
#
_entry.id   AF-A0A382DTR5-F1
#
_cell.length_a   1.000
_cell.length_b   1.000
_cell.length_c   1.000
_cell.angle_alpha   90.00
_cell.angle_beta   90.00
_cell.angle_gamma   90.00
#
_symmetry.space_group_name_H-M   'P 1'
#
loop_
_entity.id
_entity.type
_entity.pdbx_description
1 polymer ?
#
loop_
_entity_poly.entity_id
_entity_poly.type
_entity_poly.pdbx_seq_one_letter_code
_entity_poly.pdbx_strand_id
1 'polypeptide(L)'
;MTDIEDLTKLANLRPKKEYEIKDENYDKYVSIVKELWKITYEDNKHFLLILQQLRKKYKISPKMSKLLFIYRELVNKQNFKENPSLKFCLITKKVRRLSGVMVITVLTSPYPTYKLPNGKIKKQRFSCKHNCYFCPNQKGQPRSYLKNEPAVARANTNEFNPINQFNDRANTYYCVGHPVDKIELLVLGGTFSEYPIQYQEEFVRDLFYAANVFYDNNPREPLSLIEEQKINETAKCKIIGLTLETRPDSITPEEIKRFRYYGATRIQIGVQHTNDELLRIINRGCYLEDTIRAIKLLKDSCYKIDIHL
;
A
#
# COMPACT_ATOMS: atom_id res chain seq x y z
N MET A 1 20.13 -8.41 -13.37
CA MET A 1 20.26 -8.59 -11.90
C MET A 1 18.89 -8.26 -11.32
N THR A 2 18.08 -9.26 -11.00
CA THR A 2 16.64 -9.08 -10.69
C THR A 2 16.42 -8.17 -9.49
N ASP A 3 15.66 -7.09 -9.68
CA ASP A 3 15.38 -6.15 -8.60
C ASP A 3 14.34 -6.71 -7.60
N ILE A 4 14.15 -6.06 -6.45
CA ILE A 4 12.98 -6.32 -5.58
C ILE A 4 11.71 -6.07 -6.39
N GLU A 5 11.69 -5.05 -7.24
CA GLU A 5 10.59 -4.75 -8.15
C GLU A 5 10.36 -5.84 -9.20
N ASP A 6 11.38 -6.59 -9.63
CA ASP A 6 11.17 -7.73 -10.55
C ASP A 6 10.54 -8.95 -9.86
N LEU A 7 10.68 -9.06 -8.54
CA LEU A 7 9.94 -10.04 -7.73
C LEU A 7 8.49 -9.61 -7.48
N THR A 8 8.15 -8.33 -7.57
CA THR A 8 6.77 -7.83 -7.37
C THR A 8 6.01 -7.56 -8.68
N LYS A 9 6.70 -7.30 -9.80
CA LYS A 9 6.16 -7.28 -11.18
C LYS A 9 5.43 -8.56 -11.59
N LEU A 10 5.60 -9.64 -10.84
CA LEU A 10 4.73 -10.81 -10.87
C LEU A 10 3.42 -10.50 -10.13
N ALA A 11 2.65 -9.60 -10.74
CA ALA A 11 1.31 -9.25 -10.30
C ALA A 11 0.48 -10.54 -10.12
N ASN A 12 -0.26 -10.61 -9.00
CA ASN A 12 -0.96 -11.79 -8.49
C ASN A 12 -0.10 -12.86 -7.77
N LEU A 13 1.04 -12.47 -7.17
CA LEU A 13 1.47 -13.14 -5.95
C LEU A 13 0.35 -13.00 -4.90
N ARG A 14 -0.31 -14.12 -4.59
CA ARG A 14 -0.92 -14.31 -3.27
C ARG A 14 0.00 -15.23 -2.48
N PRO A 15 0.05 -15.16 -1.13
CA PRO A 15 1.01 -15.89 -0.28
C PRO A 15 1.04 -17.42 -0.39
N LYS A 16 0.20 -18.02 -1.25
CA LYS A 16 0.07 -19.45 -1.53
C LYS A 16 -0.01 -19.81 -3.02
N LYS A 17 0.06 -18.85 -3.96
CA LYS A 17 0.18 -19.20 -5.38
C LYS A 17 1.60 -19.75 -5.58
N GLU A 18 1.72 -20.98 -6.06
CA GLU A 18 3.02 -21.63 -6.19
C GLU A 18 3.94 -20.79 -7.07
N TYR A 19 4.97 -20.23 -6.45
CA TYR A 19 5.92 -19.38 -7.15
C TYR A 19 7.20 -20.16 -7.38
N GLU A 20 7.28 -20.74 -8.58
CA GLU A 20 8.56 -21.20 -9.11
C GLU A 20 9.49 -20.00 -9.30
N ILE A 21 10.54 -19.93 -8.48
CA ILE A 21 11.69 -19.10 -8.78
C ILE A 21 12.35 -19.71 -10.04
N LYS A 22 11.99 -19.17 -11.20
CA LYS A 22 12.64 -19.49 -12.49
C LYS A 22 14.02 -18.82 -12.55
N ASP A 23 14.95 -19.40 -11.80
CA ASP A 23 16.36 -19.03 -11.73
C ASP A 23 17.19 -20.30 -11.79
N GLU A 24 18.15 -20.36 -12.69
CA GLU A 24 19.10 -21.47 -12.87
C GLU A 24 19.88 -21.81 -11.58
N ASN A 25 19.90 -20.90 -10.60
CA ASN A 25 20.54 -21.09 -9.31
C ASN A 25 19.56 -21.49 -8.19
N TYR A 26 18.31 -21.86 -8.50
CA TYR A 26 17.30 -22.22 -7.50
C TYR A 26 17.80 -23.31 -6.53
N ASP A 27 18.36 -24.40 -7.05
CA ASP A 27 18.89 -25.49 -6.22
C ASP A 27 20.05 -25.05 -5.33
N LYS A 28 20.87 -24.09 -5.79
CA LYS A 28 21.93 -23.48 -4.97
C LYS A 28 21.33 -22.65 -3.84
N TYR A 29 20.24 -21.92 -4.08
CA TYR A 29 19.55 -21.17 -3.02
C TYR A 29 18.89 -22.11 -2.00
N VAL A 30 18.23 -23.18 -2.45
CA VAL A 30 17.67 -24.23 -1.58
C VAL A 30 18.78 -24.87 -0.74
N SER A 31 19.93 -25.16 -1.34
CA SER A 31 21.11 -25.70 -0.65
C SER A 31 21.64 -24.74 0.41
N ILE A 32 21.81 -23.45 0.09
CA ILE A 32 22.20 -22.41 1.07
C ILE A 32 21.20 -22.36 2.23
N VAL A 33 19.90 -22.33 1.98
CA VAL A 33 18.89 -22.28 3.06
C VAL A 33 18.92 -23.54 3.91
N LYS A 34 19.11 -24.73 3.33
CA LYS A 34 19.24 -25.99 4.07
C LYS A 34 20.52 -26.06 4.92
N GLU A 35 21.63 -25.44 4.49
CA GLU A 35 22.84 -25.35 5.32
C GLU A 35 22.71 -24.28 6.42
N LEU A 36 22.12 -23.12 6.12
CA LEU A 36 21.81 -22.10 7.12
C LEU A 36 20.85 -22.63 8.21
N TRP A 37 19.86 -23.44 7.83
CA TRP A 37 18.84 -23.95 8.75
C TRP A 37 19.40 -24.85 9.87
N LYS A 38 20.51 -25.55 9.61
CA LYS A 38 21.17 -26.45 10.57
C LYS A 38 21.87 -25.73 11.73
N ILE A 39 22.01 -24.40 11.66
CA ILE A 39 22.82 -23.62 12.59
C ILE A 39 21.92 -22.70 13.43
N THR A 40 22.25 -22.57 14.71
CA THR A 40 21.65 -21.58 15.61
C THR A 40 22.53 -20.33 15.64
N TYR A 41 21.93 -19.16 15.43
CA TYR A 41 22.65 -17.89 15.35
C TYR A 41 22.50 -17.09 16.63
N GLU A 42 23.63 -16.71 17.23
CA GLU A 42 23.70 -15.83 18.41
C GLU A 42 23.31 -14.39 18.04
N ASP A 43 23.83 -13.89 16.92
CA ASP A 43 23.57 -12.54 16.43
C ASP A 43 23.56 -12.45 14.88
N ASN A 44 23.29 -11.24 14.38
CA ASN A 44 23.34 -10.97 12.94
C ASN A 44 24.77 -11.08 12.36
N LYS A 45 25.84 -10.92 13.15
CA LYS A 45 27.23 -10.94 12.67
C LYS A 45 27.69 -12.37 12.39
N HIS A 46 27.42 -13.29 13.30
CA HIS A 46 27.61 -14.73 13.16
C HIS A 46 26.87 -15.25 11.90
N PHE A 47 25.60 -14.85 11.73
CA PHE A 47 24.83 -15.15 10.51
C PHE A 47 25.50 -14.65 9.22
N LEU A 48 25.96 -13.38 9.21
CA LEU A 48 26.59 -12.80 8.02
C LEU A 48 27.92 -13.46 7.66
N LEU A 49 28.72 -13.88 8.65
CA LEU A 49 29.98 -14.62 8.44
C LEU A 49 29.72 -15.97 7.76
N ILE A 50 28.77 -16.76 8.28
CA ILE A 50 28.38 -18.04 7.68
C ILE A 50 27.82 -17.83 6.27
N LEU A 51 26.91 -16.86 6.09
CA LEU A 51 26.38 -16.56 4.77
C LEU A 51 27.49 -16.16 3.78
N GLN A 52 28.53 -15.44 4.21
CA GLN A 52 29.66 -15.10 3.35
C GLN A 52 30.46 -16.35 2.93
N GLN A 53 30.66 -17.33 3.82
CA GLN A 53 31.27 -18.62 3.48
C GLN A 53 30.43 -19.39 2.46
N LEU A 54 29.11 -19.47 2.67
CA LEU A 54 28.19 -20.13 1.74
C LEU A 54 28.14 -19.45 0.38
N ARG A 55 28.16 -18.11 0.34
CA ARG A 55 28.25 -17.33 -0.91
C ARG A 55 29.50 -17.65 -1.72
N LYS A 56 30.65 -17.84 -1.04
CA LYS A 56 31.90 -18.30 -1.68
C LYS A 56 31.78 -19.74 -2.18
N LYS A 57 31.30 -20.67 -1.34
CA LYS A 57 31.12 -22.10 -1.65
C LYS A 57 30.24 -22.33 -2.89
N TYR A 58 29.09 -21.67 -2.96
CA TYR A 58 28.13 -21.81 -4.06
C TYR A 58 28.34 -20.81 -5.22
N LYS A 59 29.32 -19.91 -5.11
CA LYS A 59 29.65 -18.86 -6.09
C LYS A 59 28.46 -17.97 -6.49
N ILE A 60 27.58 -17.65 -5.54
CA ILE A 60 26.36 -16.84 -5.75
C ILE A 60 26.12 -15.88 -4.58
N SER A 61 25.49 -14.73 -4.85
CA SER A 61 25.13 -13.74 -3.81
C SER A 61 23.61 -13.47 -3.79
N PRO A 62 22.81 -14.35 -3.16
CA PRO A 62 21.36 -14.16 -3.08
C PRO A 62 20.96 -12.95 -2.21
N LYS A 63 19.85 -12.31 -2.61
CA LYS A 63 19.11 -11.32 -1.80
C LYS A 63 18.44 -12.01 -0.61
N MET A 64 18.41 -11.33 0.55
CA MET A 64 17.84 -11.89 1.79
C MET A 64 16.35 -12.25 1.67
N SER A 65 15.55 -11.44 0.97
CA SER A 65 14.14 -11.72 0.69
C SER A 65 13.93 -13.03 -0.07
N LYS A 66 14.84 -13.37 -1.00
CA LYS A 66 14.80 -14.62 -1.77
C LYS A 66 15.11 -15.84 -0.89
N LEU A 67 16.11 -15.72 0.00
CA LEU A 67 16.41 -16.75 1.00
C LEU A 67 15.25 -16.93 2.00
N LEU A 68 14.63 -15.83 2.44
CA LEU A 68 13.48 -15.88 3.36
C LEU A 68 12.23 -16.51 2.72
N PHE A 69 11.99 -16.23 1.44
CA PHE A 69 10.91 -16.87 0.68
C PHE A 69 11.11 -18.38 0.62
N ILE A 70 12.29 -18.83 0.19
CA ILE A 70 12.65 -20.27 0.11
C ILE A 70 12.59 -20.94 1.48
N TYR A 71 13.06 -20.27 2.54
CA TYR A 71 12.94 -20.74 3.91
C TYR A 71 11.47 -20.99 4.33
N ARG A 72 10.56 -20.07 4.00
CA ARG A 72 9.12 -20.25 4.27
C ARG A 72 8.50 -21.37 3.46
N GLU A 73 8.83 -21.49 2.17
CA GLU A 73 8.39 -22.60 1.32
C GLU A 73 8.83 -23.95 1.90
N LEU A 74 10.10 -24.09 2.33
CA LEU A 74 10.60 -25.34 2.92
C LEU A 74 9.90 -25.70 4.24
N VAL A 75 9.69 -24.72 5.14
CA VAL A 75 8.94 -24.92 6.39
C VAL A 75 7.50 -25.36 6.12
N ASN A 76 6.83 -24.74 5.13
CA ASN A 76 5.45 -25.06 4.79
C ASN A 76 5.28 -26.41 4.03
N LYS A 77 6.22 -26.77 3.14
CA LYS A 77 6.08 -27.93 2.23
C LYS A 77 6.79 -29.20 2.69
N GLN A 78 7.84 -29.13 3.51
CA GLN A 78 8.74 -30.28 3.78
C GLN A 78 8.83 -30.69 5.26
N ASN A 79 7.83 -30.34 6.09
CA ASN A 79 7.80 -30.66 7.53
C ASN A 79 9.05 -30.15 8.30
N PHE A 80 9.72 -29.11 7.76
CA PHE A 80 10.90 -28.50 8.35
C PHE A 80 10.50 -27.73 9.62
N LYS A 81 11.04 -28.12 10.78
CA LYS A 81 10.84 -27.39 12.03
C LYS A 81 11.38 -25.96 11.89
N GLU A 82 10.60 -24.97 12.33
CA GLU A 82 11.00 -23.57 12.29
C GLU A 82 12.26 -23.34 13.14
N ASN A 83 13.29 -22.71 12.55
CA ASN A 83 14.48 -22.19 13.26
C ASN A 83 14.27 -20.69 13.51
N PRO A 84 13.95 -20.25 14.75
CA PRO A 84 13.63 -18.85 15.03
C PRO A 84 14.83 -17.91 14.82
N SER A 85 16.06 -18.37 15.11
CA SER A 85 17.27 -17.56 14.95
C SER A 85 17.53 -17.23 13.47
N LEU A 86 17.43 -18.23 12.59
CA LEU A 86 17.56 -18.02 11.14
C LEU A 86 16.44 -17.12 10.60
N LYS A 87 15.19 -17.38 10.97
CA LYS A 87 14.05 -16.54 10.55
C LYS A 87 14.24 -15.09 10.97
N PHE A 88 14.74 -14.85 12.19
CA PHE A 88 15.05 -13.51 12.67
C PHE A 88 16.19 -12.85 11.88
N CYS A 89 17.24 -13.56 11.51
CA CYS A 89 18.35 -13.04 10.71
C CYS A 89 17.95 -12.74 9.24
N LEU A 90 17.07 -13.55 8.66
CA LEU A 90 16.60 -13.39 7.27
C LEU A 90 15.60 -12.22 7.08
N ILE A 91 14.87 -11.82 8.13
CA ILE A 91 13.96 -10.66 8.07
C ILE A 91 14.77 -9.36 7.97
N THR A 92 14.53 -8.62 6.88
CA THR A 92 15.18 -7.31 6.65
C THR A 92 14.34 -6.16 7.22
N LYS A 93 14.93 -4.96 7.35
CA LYS A 93 14.25 -3.73 7.81
C LYS A 93 13.48 -3.89 9.13
N LYS A 94 14.07 -4.61 10.10
CA LYS A 94 13.48 -5.02 11.40
C LYS A 94 12.75 -3.89 12.14
N VAL A 95 13.22 -2.64 12.05
CA VAL A 95 12.58 -1.43 12.62
C VAL A 95 11.10 -1.29 12.27
N ARG A 96 10.67 -1.72 11.07
CA ARG A 96 9.25 -1.66 10.65
C ARG A 96 8.34 -2.58 11.46
N ARG A 97 8.88 -3.62 12.11
CA ARG A 97 8.11 -4.51 12.99
C ARG A 97 7.73 -3.85 14.30
N LEU A 98 8.47 -2.83 14.76
CA LEU A 98 8.24 -2.16 16.06
C LEU A 98 6.89 -1.44 16.12
N SER A 99 6.44 -0.87 15.00
CA SER A 99 5.12 -0.22 14.90
C SER A 99 3.96 -1.21 14.92
N GLY A 100 4.17 -2.45 14.45
CA GLY A 100 3.11 -3.46 14.32
C GLY A 100 2.02 -3.12 13.29
N VAL A 101 2.17 -2.04 12.51
CA VAL A 101 1.22 -1.59 11.48
C VAL A 101 1.95 -1.38 10.15
N MET A 102 1.46 -2.00 9.07
CA MET A 102 2.02 -1.85 7.73
C MET A 102 1.26 -0.76 6.96
N VAL A 103 1.94 0.34 6.64
CA VAL A 103 1.37 1.45 5.87
C VAL A 103 1.33 1.11 4.38
N ILE A 104 0.14 1.10 3.77
CA ILE A 104 -0.06 0.86 2.34
C ILE A 104 -0.61 2.14 1.69
N THR A 105 0.25 2.78 0.89
CA THR A 105 -0.10 3.96 0.09
C THR A 105 -0.48 3.54 -1.33
N VAL A 106 -1.67 3.93 -1.76
CA VAL A 106 -2.23 3.73 -3.11
C VAL A 106 -2.64 5.08 -3.68
N LEU A 107 -2.64 5.20 -5.02
CA LEU A 107 -3.09 6.41 -5.70
C LEU A 107 -4.36 6.16 -6.52
N THR A 108 -5.27 7.12 -6.47
CA THR A 108 -6.40 7.21 -7.39
C THR A 108 -5.92 7.56 -8.81
N SER A 109 -6.73 7.21 -9.81
CA SER A 109 -6.40 7.46 -11.21
C SER A 109 -6.38 8.97 -11.54
N PRO A 110 -5.49 9.46 -12.42
CA PRO A 110 -5.61 10.79 -13.00
C PRO A 110 -6.87 10.96 -13.86
N TYR A 111 -7.39 9.85 -14.41
CA TYR A 111 -8.48 9.83 -15.38
C TYR A 111 -9.48 8.71 -15.03
N PRO A 112 -10.16 8.79 -13.88
CA PRO A 112 -10.98 7.71 -13.35
C PRO A 112 -12.16 7.41 -14.27
N THR A 113 -12.39 6.12 -14.50
CA THR A 113 -13.55 5.58 -15.21
C THR A 113 -14.58 5.06 -14.21
N TYR A 114 -15.86 5.30 -14.46
CA TYR A 114 -16.94 4.93 -13.56
C TYR A 114 -18.22 4.61 -14.34
N LYS A 115 -19.05 3.71 -13.80
CA LYS A 115 -20.32 3.31 -14.40
C LYS A 115 -21.46 4.16 -13.84
N LEU A 116 -22.32 4.67 -14.71
CA LEU A 116 -23.56 5.34 -14.33
C LEU A 116 -24.69 4.33 -14.06
N PRO A 117 -25.76 4.72 -13.33
CA PRO A 117 -26.93 3.86 -13.11
C PRO A 117 -27.58 3.32 -14.39
N ASN A 118 -27.49 4.07 -15.50
CA ASN A 118 -27.97 3.64 -16.83
C ASN A 118 -26.98 2.76 -17.61
N GLY A 119 -25.97 2.20 -16.94
CA GLY A 119 -24.96 1.32 -17.51
C GLY A 119 -23.85 2.00 -18.32
N LYS A 120 -23.96 3.29 -18.67
CA LYS A 120 -22.96 4.00 -19.47
C LYS A 120 -21.68 4.25 -18.65
N ILE A 121 -20.53 3.92 -19.23
CA ILE A 121 -19.21 4.22 -18.65
C ILE A 121 -18.83 5.66 -19.00
N LYS A 122 -18.42 6.44 -17.99
CA LYS A 122 -17.84 7.78 -18.15
C LYS A 122 -16.39 7.80 -17.68
N LYS A 123 -15.63 8.79 -18.15
CA LYS A 123 -14.24 9.03 -17.77
C LYS A 123 -14.05 10.49 -17.37
N GLN A 124 -13.65 10.76 -16.12
CA GLN A 124 -13.24 12.11 -15.71
C GLN A 124 -11.86 12.42 -16.28
N ARG A 125 -11.59 13.69 -16.58
CA ARG A 125 -10.33 14.16 -17.18
C ARG A 125 -9.37 14.84 -16.19
N PHE A 126 -9.74 14.89 -14.91
CA PHE A 126 -9.00 15.55 -13.83
C PHE A 126 -9.11 14.75 -12.52
N SER A 127 -8.13 14.97 -11.65
CA SER A 127 -8.01 14.47 -10.27
C SER A 127 -8.15 15.58 -9.22
N CYS A 128 -8.06 16.84 -9.64
CA CYS A 128 -8.34 18.05 -8.87
C CYS A 128 -8.76 19.15 -9.87
N LYS A 129 -9.84 19.88 -9.59
CA LYS A 129 -10.42 20.97 -10.40
C LYS A 129 -9.61 22.26 -10.31
N HIS A 130 -8.76 22.37 -9.29
CA HIS A 130 -8.08 23.61 -8.94
C HIS A 130 -6.70 23.71 -9.60
N ASN A 131 -6.30 24.94 -9.94
CA ASN A 131 -5.04 25.21 -10.62
C ASN A 131 -4.05 25.98 -9.74
N CYS A 132 -3.75 25.44 -8.56
CA CYS A 132 -2.74 25.99 -7.66
C CYS A 132 -1.35 25.95 -8.32
N TYR A 133 -0.63 27.06 -8.29
CA TYR A 133 0.55 27.27 -9.15
C TYR A 133 1.71 26.33 -8.84
N PHE A 134 1.89 25.95 -7.58
CA PHE A 134 2.95 25.03 -7.14
C PHE A 134 2.57 23.54 -7.23
N CYS A 135 1.29 23.20 -7.48
CA CYS A 135 0.88 21.80 -7.64
C CYS A 135 1.27 21.28 -9.04
N PRO A 136 2.25 20.36 -9.18
CA PRO A 136 2.63 19.83 -10.49
C PRO A 136 1.44 19.17 -11.21
N ASN A 137 1.41 19.33 -12.53
CA ASN A 137 0.34 18.85 -13.41
C ASN A 137 0.94 17.94 -14.50
N GLN A 138 1.67 16.90 -14.10
CA GLN A 138 2.36 16.01 -15.03
C GLN A 138 1.33 15.11 -15.75
N LYS A 139 1.38 15.08 -17.10
CA LYS A 139 0.47 14.26 -17.90
C LYS A 139 0.50 12.79 -17.48
N GLY A 140 -0.68 12.20 -17.28
CA GLY A 140 -0.82 10.83 -16.81
C GLY A 140 -0.57 10.62 -15.32
N GLN A 141 -0.35 11.69 -14.53
CA GLN A 141 -0.22 11.61 -13.08
C GLN A 141 -1.37 12.37 -12.39
N PRO A 142 -1.81 11.94 -11.19
CA PRO A 142 -2.72 12.72 -10.37
C PRO A 142 -2.13 14.09 -9.99
N ARG A 143 -2.98 15.12 -9.76
CA ARG A 143 -2.53 16.51 -9.55
C ARG A 143 -1.74 16.60 -8.25
N SER A 144 -0.58 17.25 -8.30
CA SER A 144 0.42 17.35 -7.22
C SER A 144 1.41 16.18 -7.10
N TYR A 145 1.30 15.14 -7.93
CA TYR A 145 2.18 13.96 -7.88
C TYR A 145 3.09 13.83 -9.11
N LEU A 146 4.32 13.36 -8.91
CA LEU A 146 5.35 13.18 -9.94
C LEU A 146 5.65 11.70 -10.21
N LYS A 147 5.80 11.36 -11.50
CA LYS A 147 5.96 9.98 -12.00
C LYS A 147 7.01 9.13 -11.27
N ASN A 148 8.10 9.75 -10.82
CA ASN A 148 9.27 9.07 -10.27
C ASN A 148 9.17 8.82 -8.75
N GLU A 149 8.12 9.28 -8.08
CA GLU A 149 7.92 8.99 -6.66
C GLU A 149 7.60 7.49 -6.44
N PRO A 150 8.13 6.82 -5.40
CA PRO A 150 7.97 5.37 -5.23
C PRO A 150 6.52 4.87 -5.06
N ALA A 151 5.57 5.73 -4.70
CA ALA A 151 4.15 5.38 -4.67
C ALA A 151 3.51 5.55 -6.06
N VAL A 152 3.82 6.66 -6.73
CA VAL A 152 3.35 7.00 -8.08
C VAL A 152 3.87 6.00 -9.12
N ALA A 153 5.15 5.61 -9.05
CA ALA A 153 5.75 4.61 -9.95
C ALA A 153 4.99 3.27 -9.88
N ARG A 154 4.73 2.77 -8.67
CA ARG A 154 3.90 1.58 -8.43
C ARG A 154 2.47 1.76 -8.95
N ALA A 155 1.87 2.93 -8.76
CA ALA A 155 0.53 3.21 -9.28
C ALA A 155 0.50 3.15 -10.81
N ASN A 156 1.50 3.71 -11.51
CA ASN A 156 1.63 3.63 -12.96
C ASN A 156 1.81 2.17 -13.44
N THR A 157 2.68 1.38 -12.81
CA THR A 157 2.89 -0.04 -13.15
C THR A 157 1.63 -0.89 -12.97
N ASN A 158 0.74 -0.50 -12.05
CA ASN A 158 -0.52 -1.18 -11.76
C ASN A 158 -1.74 -0.46 -12.41
N GLU A 159 -1.52 0.45 -13.36
CA GLU A 159 -2.56 1.22 -14.07
C GLU A 159 -3.59 1.93 -13.16
N PHE A 160 -3.15 2.34 -11.96
CA PHE A 160 -3.99 2.90 -10.90
C PHE A 160 -5.13 1.98 -10.41
N ASN A 161 -5.05 0.66 -10.66
CA ASN A 161 -5.98 -0.31 -10.12
C ASN A 161 -5.77 -0.48 -8.60
N PRO A 162 -6.81 -0.36 -7.75
CA PRO A 162 -6.68 -0.43 -6.29
C PRO A 162 -6.18 -1.80 -5.79
N ILE A 163 -6.74 -2.89 -6.32
CA ILE A 163 -6.40 -4.27 -5.92
C ILE A 163 -4.93 -4.58 -6.21
N ASN A 164 -4.47 -4.24 -7.41
CA ASN A 164 -3.10 -4.49 -7.85
C ASN A 164 -2.09 -3.65 -7.06
N GLN A 165 -2.38 -2.36 -6.82
CA GLN A 165 -1.54 -1.49 -5.99
C GLN A 165 -1.44 -1.98 -4.53
N PHE A 166 -2.56 -2.43 -3.95
CA PHE A 166 -2.58 -3.03 -2.62
C PHE A 166 -1.72 -4.29 -2.59
N ASN A 167 -1.95 -5.22 -3.51
CA ASN A 167 -1.26 -6.50 -3.58
C ASN A 167 0.25 -6.35 -3.80
N ASP A 168 0.71 -5.51 -4.73
CA ASP A 168 2.14 -5.26 -4.96
C ASP A 168 2.83 -4.75 -3.67
N ARG A 169 2.19 -3.84 -2.95
CA ARG A 169 2.73 -3.32 -1.69
C ARG A 169 2.67 -4.33 -0.55
N ALA A 170 1.57 -5.06 -0.40
CA ALA A 170 1.39 -6.12 0.57
C ALA A 170 2.41 -7.26 0.37
N ASN A 171 2.63 -7.68 -0.88
CA ASN A 171 3.66 -8.65 -1.25
C ASN A 171 5.06 -8.14 -0.97
N THR A 172 5.35 -6.86 -1.22
CA THR A 172 6.63 -6.26 -0.82
C THR A 172 6.90 -6.48 0.66
N TYR A 173 5.91 -6.24 1.54
CA TYR A 173 6.03 -6.48 2.98
C TYR A 173 6.18 -7.98 3.32
N TYR A 174 5.37 -8.83 2.70
CA TYR A 174 5.42 -10.28 2.89
C TYR A 174 6.81 -10.86 2.52
N CYS A 175 7.34 -10.52 1.34
CA CYS A 175 8.61 -11.02 0.81
C CYS A 175 9.84 -10.54 1.60
N VAL A 176 9.81 -9.36 2.23
CA VAL A 176 10.92 -8.92 3.11
C VAL A 176 10.81 -9.45 4.54
N GLY A 177 9.69 -10.08 4.89
CA GLY A 177 9.51 -10.84 6.12
C GLY A 177 8.52 -10.30 7.13
N HIS A 178 7.85 -9.18 6.85
CA HIS A 178 6.87 -8.61 7.76
C HIS A 178 5.52 -9.37 7.69
N PRO A 179 4.74 -9.38 8.79
CA PRO A 179 3.34 -9.79 8.72
C PRO A 179 2.54 -8.76 7.92
N VAL A 180 1.47 -9.21 7.28
CA VAL A 180 0.51 -8.36 6.55
C VAL A 180 -0.85 -8.53 7.23
N ASP A 181 -0.90 -8.17 8.51
CA ASP A 181 -2.00 -8.46 9.42
C ASP A 181 -2.78 -7.20 9.85
N LYS A 182 -2.07 -6.07 10.02
CA LYS A 182 -2.65 -4.76 10.38
C LYS A 182 -2.18 -3.70 9.39
N ILE A 183 -3.12 -3.16 8.62
CA ILE A 183 -2.88 -2.21 7.54
C ILE A 183 -3.43 -0.84 7.90
N GLU A 184 -2.63 0.20 7.67
CA GLU A 184 -3.12 1.58 7.56
C GLU A 184 -3.06 2.01 6.08
N LEU A 185 -4.22 2.29 5.49
CA LEU A 185 -4.36 2.73 4.10
C LEU A 185 -4.22 4.24 3.98
N LEU A 186 -3.44 4.69 3.01
CA LEU A 186 -3.39 6.07 2.55
C LEU A 186 -3.84 6.09 1.08
N VAL A 187 -5.00 6.70 0.82
CA VAL A 187 -5.51 6.95 -0.53
C VAL A 187 -5.16 8.38 -0.92
N LEU A 188 -4.19 8.49 -1.82
CA LEU A 188 -3.57 9.74 -2.27
C LEU A 188 -3.89 10.03 -3.74
N GLY A 189 -3.56 11.23 -4.20
CA GLY A 189 -3.41 11.54 -5.63
C GLY A 189 -3.99 12.87 -6.07
N GLY A 190 -5.05 13.33 -5.43
CA GLY A 190 -5.72 14.58 -5.80
C GLY A 190 -6.68 14.97 -4.71
N THR A 191 -7.79 15.61 -5.07
CA THR A 191 -8.86 15.85 -4.08
C THR A 191 -9.81 14.66 -4.12
N PHE A 192 -9.76 13.74 -3.15
CA PHE A 192 -10.62 12.56 -3.13
C PHE A 192 -12.11 12.91 -3.27
N SER A 193 -12.57 13.94 -2.57
CA SER A 193 -13.94 14.48 -2.62
C SER A 193 -14.40 14.98 -4.00
N GLU A 194 -13.47 15.24 -4.93
CA GLU A 194 -13.79 15.68 -6.29
C GLU A 194 -13.86 14.54 -7.32
N TYR A 195 -13.60 13.29 -6.90
CA TYR A 195 -13.82 12.11 -7.74
C TYR A 195 -15.31 11.77 -7.82
N PRO A 196 -15.76 11.09 -8.90
CA PRO A 196 -17.13 10.58 -8.99
C PRO A 196 -17.44 9.61 -7.84
N ILE A 197 -18.61 9.73 -7.21
CA ILE A 197 -18.97 8.93 -6.02
C ILE A 197 -18.88 7.42 -6.29
N GLN A 198 -19.29 6.96 -7.47
CA GLN A 198 -19.19 5.55 -7.86
C GLN A 198 -17.72 5.08 -7.90
N TYR A 199 -16.81 5.92 -8.40
CA TYR A 199 -15.38 5.62 -8.40
C TYR A 199 -14.80 5.61 -6.98
N GLN A 200 -15.19 6.57 -6.13
CA GLN A 200 -14.77 6.61 -4.72
C GLN A 200 -15.16 5.30 -4.00
N GLU A 201 -16.41 4.87 -4.16
CA GLU A 201 -16.96 3.67 -3.52
C GLU A 201 -16.34 2.38 -4.07
N GLU A 202 -16.29 2.20 -5.40
CA GLU A 202 -15.64 1.04 -6.04
C GLU A 202 -14.16 0.95 -5.63
N PHE A 203 -13.43 2.07 -5.62
CA PHE A 203 -12.01 2.10 -5.26
C PHE A 203 -11.77 1.72 -3.79
N VAL A 204 -12.58 2.22 -2.86
CA VAL A 204 -12.45 1.86 -1.43
C VAL A 204 -12.88 0.41 -1.19
N ARG A 205 -13.99 -0.03 -1.77
CA ARG A 205 -14.48 -1.43 -1.73
C ARG A 205 -13.40 -2.39 -2.18
N ASP A 206 -12.75 -2.10 -3.30
CA ASP A 206 -11.71 -2.92 -3.87
C ASP A 206 -10.46 -3.05 -2.99
N LEU A 207 -10.15 -2.04 -2.17
CA LEU A 207 -9.08 -2.11 -1.17
C LEU A 207 -9.45 -3.03 0.00
N PHE A 208 -10.69 -2.96 0.50
CA PHE A 208 -11.18 -3.90 1.52
C PHE A 208 -11.24 -5.33 0.99
N TYR A 209 -11.74 -5.52 -0.23
CA TYR A 209 -11.71 -6.80 -0.95
C TYR A 209 -10.28 -7.35 -1.08
N ALA A 210 -9.33 -6.54 -1.57
CA ALA A 210 -7.93 -6.94 -1.73
C ALA A 210 -7.29 -7.38 -0.40
N ALA A 211 -7.59 -6.68 0.70
CA ALA A 211 -7.16 -7.09 2.04
C ALA A 211 -7.81 -8.42 2.47
N ASN A 212 -9.12 -8.56 2.29
CA ASN A 212 -9.88 -9.76 2.65
C ASN A 212 -9.34 -11.02 1.98
N VAL A 213 -9.16 -11.00 0.65
CA VAL A 213 -8.73 -12.17 -0.12
C VAL A 213 -7.20 -12.27 -0.28
N PHE A 214 -6.40 -11.41 0.38
CA PHE A 214 -4.94 -11.39 0.20
C PHE A 214 -4.30 -12.76 0.43
N TYR A 215 -4.74 -13.48 1.47
CA TYR A 215 -4.20 -14.80 1.86
C TYR A 215 -4.93 -16.00 1.24
N ASP A 216 -5.93 -15.78 0.38
CA ASP A 216 -6.79 -16.84 -0.14
C ASP A 216 -6.27 -17.40 -1.48
N ASN A 217 -6.43 -18.70 -1.67
CA ASN A 217 -6.01 -19.38 -2.91
C ASN A 217 -6.96 -19.00 -4.06
N ASN A 218 -8.24 -19.27 -3.84
CA ASN A 218 -9.33 -19.05 -4.78
C ASN A 218 -10.11 -17.86 -4.24
N PRO A 219 -10.04 -16.68 -4.88
CA PRO A 219 -10.78 -15.51 -4.44
C PRO A 219 -12.26 -15.72 -4.80
N ARG A 220 -13.17 -15.23 -3.97
CA ARG A 220 -14.53 -14.92 -4.41
C ARG A 220 -14.53 -13.62 -5.20
N GLU A 221 -15.64 -13.32 -5.89
CA GLU A 221 -15.84 -11.97 -6.45
C GLU A 221 -16.02 -10.91 -5.35
N PRO A 222 -15.78 -9.61 -5.64
CA PRO A 222 -16.05 -8.52 -4.72
C PRO A 222 -17.54 -8.38 -4.40
N LEU A 223 -17.86 -8.19 -3.12
CA LEU A 223 -19.21 -7.92 -2.61
C LEU A 223 -19.46 -6.41 -2.54
N SER A 224 -20.53 -5.95 -1.88
CA SER A 224 -20.72 -4.52 -1.61
C SER A 224 -19.68 -4.00 -0.60
N LEU A 225 -19.46 -2.68 -0.57
CA LEU A 225 -18.50 -2.06 0.36
C LEU A 225 -18.76 -2.45 1.83
N ILE A 226 -20.03 -2.45 2.25
CA ILE A 226 -20.41 -2.77 3.63
C ILE A 226 -20.12 -4.24 3.96
N GLU A 227 -20.35 -5.16 3.02
CA GLU A 227 -20.01 -6.58 3.20
C GLU A 227 -18.50 -6.79 3.26
N GLU A 228 -17.73 -6.10 2.41
CA GLU A 228 -16.26 -6.15 2.44
C GLU A 228 -15.69 -5.60 3.75
N GLN A 229 -16.21 -4.46 4.24
CA GLN A 229 -15.86 -3.91 5.55
C GLN A 229 -16.19 -4.91 6.67
N LYS A 230 -17.39 -5.52 6.63
CA LYS A 230 -17.84 -6.46 7.66
C LYS A 230 -16.99 -7.72 7.73
N ILE A 231 -16.59 -8.27 6.57
CA ILE A 231 -15.64 -9.38 6.49
C ILE A 231 -14.27 -8.96 7.05
N ASN A 232 -13.84 -7.72 6.77
CA ASN A 232 -12.51 -7.24 7.17
C ASN A 232 -12.32 -7.12 8.69
N GLU A 233 -13.39 -6.90 9.45
CA GLU A 233 -13.37 -6.91 10.94
C GLU A 233 -12.69 -8.18 11.50
N THR A 234 -12.85 -9.32 10.82
CA THR A 234 -12.33 -10.64 11.24
C THR A 234 -11.26 -11.22 10.32
N ALA A 235 -10.95 -10.56 9.19
CA ALA A 235 -9.96 -11.02 8.22
C ALA A 235 -8.54 -11.17 8.80
N LYS A 236 -7.70 -11.94 8.10
CA LYS A 236 -6.28 -12.10 8.46
C LYS A 236 -5.46 -10.82 8.21
N CYS A 237 -5.83 -10.06 7.18
CA CYS A 237 -5.24 -8.79 6.81
C CYS A 237 -6.31 -7.71 7.05
N LYS A 238 -6.21 -7.01 8.19
CA LYS A 238 -7.21 -6.05 8.66
C LYS A 238 -6.78 -4.63 8.32
N ILE A 239 -7.67 -3.85 7.72
CA ILE A 239 -7.55 -2.41 7.58
C ILE A 239 -7.99 -1.80 8.90
N ILE A 240 -7.02 -1.36 9.70
CA ILE A 240 -7.25 -0.75 11.02
C ILE A 240 -7.34 0.78 10.95
N GLY A 241 -7.10 1.36 9.78
CA GLY A 241 -7.24 2.77 9.50
C GLY A 241 -7.24 3.04 8.00
N LEU A 242 -8.09 3.96 7.59
CA LEU A 242 -8.14 4.52 6.24
C LEU A 242 -7.97 6.04 6.35
N THR A 243 -7.03 6.55 5.56
CA THR A 243 -6.71 7.97 5.41
C THR A 243 -7.06 8.40 3.98
N LEU A 244 -7.88 9.44 3.85
CA LEU A 244 -8.26 10.03 2.57
C LEU A 244 -7.66 11.44 2.45
N GLU A 245 -7.03 11.74 1.31
CA GLU A 245 -6.50 13.06 0.98
C GLU A 245 -7.55 13.95 0.31
N THR A 246 -7.75 15.16 0.83
CA THR A 246 -8.68 16.14 0.24
C THR A 246 -8.29 17.59 0.57
N ARG A 247 -9.09 18.55 0.11
CA ARG A 247 -8.90 19.98 0.37
C ARG A 247 -9.80 20.46 1.51
N PRO A 248 -9.42 21.50 2.29
CA PRO A 248 -10.29 22.02 3.36
C PRO A 248 -11.63 22.58 2.85
N ASP A 249 -11.63 23.30 1.73
CA ASP A 249 -12.84 23.81 1.07
C ASP A 249 -13.84 22.70 0.67
N SER A 250 -13.36 21.48 0.47
CA SER A 250 -14.18 20.31 0.15
C SER A 250 -14.82 19.64 1.37
N ILE A 251 -14.53 20.06 2.61
CA ILE A 251 -15.11 19.44 3.81
C ILE A 251 -16.52 20.01 4.09
N THR A 252 -17.55 19.21 3.81
CA THR A 252 -18.96 19.49 4.14
C THR A 252 -19.56 18.39 5.03
N PRO A 253 -20.71 18.61 5.70
CA PRO A 253 -21.42 17.57 6.46
C PRO A 253 -21.75 16.31 5.64
N GLU A 254 -21.98 16.44 4.33
CA GLU A 254 -22.26 15.35 3.40
C GLU A 254 -20.98 14.54 3.09
N GLU A 255 -19.84 15.22 2.96
CA GLU A 255 -18.54 14.57 2.83
C GLU A 255 -18.15 13.83 4.12
N ILE A 256 -18.40 14.41 5.30
CA ILE A 256 -18.26 13.71 6.59
C ILE A 256 -19.10 12.41 6.61
N LYS A 257 -20.35 12.44 6.15
CA LYS A 257 -21.20 11.24 6.04
C LYS A 257 -20.60 10.20 5.07
N ARG A 258 -20.07 10.63 3.92
CA ARG A 258 -19.37 9.75 2.95
C ARG A 258 -18.09 9.16 3.53
N PHE A 259 -17.26 9.94 4.21
CA PHE A 259 -16.04 9.44 4.86
C PHE A 259 -16.35 8.39 5.94
N ARG A 260 -17.45 8.56 6.69
CA ARG A 260 -17.92 7.53 7.65
C ARG A 260 -18.35 6.26 6.92
N TYR A 261 -19.12 6.38 5.83
CA TYR A 261 -19.53 5.25 4.99
C TYR A 261 -18.34 4.49 4.39
N TYR A 262 -17.29 5.19 3.94
CA TYR A 262 -16.05 4.59 3.47
C TYR A 262 -15.19 3.93 4.56
N GLY A 263 -15.53 4.10 5.85
CA GLY A 263 -14.72 3.62 6.96
C GLY A 263 -13.43 4.42 7.18
N ALA A 264 -13.37 5.67 6.69
CA ALA A 264 -12.24 6.55 6.94
C ALA A 264 -12.12 6.85 8.44
N THR A 265 -10.89 6.84 8.94
CA THR A 265 -10.54 7.12 10.34
C THR A 265 -9.74 8.41 10.49
N ARG A 266 -9.17 8.88 9.38
CA ARG A 266 -8.28 10.03 9.29
C ARG A 266 -8.53 10.76 7.97
N ILE A 267 -8.47 12.08 8.00
CA ILE A 267 -8.51 12.90 6.78
C ILE A 267 -7.22 13.73 6.71
N GLN A 268 -6.56 13.69 5.56
CA GLN A 268 -5.37 14.46 5.25
C GLN A 268 -5.80 15.70 4.46
N ILE A 269 -5.55 16.90 5.00
CA ILE A 269 -5.96 18.17 4.39
C ILE A 269 -4.78 19.04 3.94
N GLY A 270 -4.84 19.51 2.70
CA GLY A 270 -3.86 20.46 2.15
C GLY A 270 -4.12 21.90 2.59
N VAL A 271 -3.49 22.35 3.68
CA VAL A 271 -3.60 23.74 4.15
C VAL A 271 -2.56 24.64 3.48
N GLN A 272 -1.30 24.21 3.41
CA GLN A 272 -0.15 24.85 2.74
C GLN A 272 0.33 26.17 3.38
N HIS A 273 -0.58 27.02 3.85
CA HIS A 273 -0.23 28.18 4.67
C HIS A 273 -1.44 28.65 5.48
N THR A 274 -1.18 29.42 6.54
CA THR A 274 -2.21 30.12 7.33
C THR A 274 -2.36 31.61 6.97
N ASN A 275 -1.72 32.07 5.89
CA ASN A 275 -1.75 33.47 5.46
C ASN A 275 -2.46 33.56 4.10
N ASP A 276 -3.64 34.16 4.09
CA ASP A 276 -4.47 34.27 2.89
C ASP A 276 -3.82 35.08 1.76
N GLU A 277 -2.90 36.00 2.06
CA GLU A 277 -2.14 36.73 1.03
C GLU A 277 -1.26 35.77 0.22
N LEU A 278 -0.52 34.88 0.90
CA LEU A 278 0.29 33.85 0.26
C LEU A 278 -0.60 32.81 -0.46
N LEU A 279 -1.74 32.43 0.14
CA LEU A 279 -2.69 31.52 -0.50
C LEU A 279 -3.32 32.11 -1.78
N ARG A 280 -3.52 33.44 -1.85
CA ARG A 280 -3.92 34.15 -3.09
C ARG A 280 -2.79 34.14 -4.11
N ILE A 281 -1.56 34.46 -3.71
CA ILE A 281 -0.37 34.47 -4.59
C ILE A 281 -0.16 33.11 -5.28
N ILE A 282 -0.37 31.99 -4.58
CA ILE A 282 -0.23 30.64 -5.14
C ILE A 282 -1.48 30.13 -5.88
N ASN A 283 -2.53 30.94 -5.99
CA ASN A 283 -3.85 30.56 -6.53
C ASN A 283 -4.43 29.30 -5.85
N ARG A 284 -4.41 29.27 -4.51
CA ARG A 284 -4.92 28.13 -3.73
C ARG A 284 -6.42 27.90 -3.95
N GLY A 285 -7.19 28.99 -3.95
CA GLY A 285 -8.66 28.97 -4.02
C GLY A 285 -9.33 28.32 -2.80
N CYS A 286 -8.66 28.32 -1.66
CA CYS A 286 -9.11 27.83 -0.34
C CYS A 286 -8.28 28.60 0.68
N TYR A 287 -8.91 29.09 1.75
CA TYR A 287 -8.30 30.08 2.65
C TYR A 287 -8.30 29.61 4.11
N LEU A 288 -7.81 30.46 5.02
CA LEU A 288 -7.75 30.18 6.46
C LEU A 288 -9.13 29.85 7.04
N GLU A 289 -10.19 30.57 6.61
CA GLU A 289 -11.56 30.32 7.07
C GLU A 289 -12.07 28.92 6.67
N ASP A 290 -11.84 28.49 5.42
CA ASP A 290 -12.16 27.12 4.98
C ASP A 290 -11.43 26.08 5.82
N THR A 291 -10.16 26.35 6.17
CA THR A 291 -9.34 25.49 7.02
C THR A 291 -9.90 25.39 8.44
N ILE A 292 -10.29 26.50 9.05
CA ILE A 292 -10.92 26.52 10.38
C ILE A 292 -12.25 25.76 10.37
N ARG A 293 -13.12 26.01 9.37
CA ARG A 293 -14.39 25.30 9.17
C ARG A 293 -14.17 23.79 9.02
N ALA A 294 -13.25 23.39 8.16
CA ALA A 294 -12.90 22.01 7.89
C ALA A 294 -12.39 21.28 9.15
N ILE A 295 -11.42 21.87 9.84
CA ILE A 295 -10.84 21.30 11.06
C ILE A 295 -11.93 21.15 12.14
N LYS A 296 -12.80 22.16 12.31
CA LYS A 296 -13.93 22.07 13.25
C LYS A 296 -14.86 20.90 12.91
N LEU A 297 -15.35 20.80 11.67
CA LEU A 297 -16.25 19.72 11.25
C LEU A 297 -15.61 18.33 11.42
N LEU A 298 -14.31 18.20 11.13
CA LEU A 298 -13.56 16.96 11.31
C LEU A 298 -13.38 16.60 12.80
N LYS A 299 -13.02 17.57 13.65
CA LYS A 299 -12.87 17.36 15.10
C LYS A 299 -14.19 17.03 15.79
N ASP A 300 -15.24 17.79 15.50
CA ASP A 300 -16.61 17.54 15.99
C ASP A 300 -17.13 16.16 15.53
N SER A 301 -16.56 15.62 14.44
CA SER A 301 -16.84 14.28 13.91
C SER A 301 -15.87 13.18 14.35
N CYS A 302 -14.98 13.46 15.31
CA CYS A 302 -13.98 12.53 15.87
C CYS A 302 -12.92 12.02 14.88
N TYR A 303 -12.67 12.73 13.77
CA TYR A 303 -11.59 12.37 12.84
C TYR A 303 -10.21 12.71 13.39
N LYS A 304 -9.24 11.82 13.14
CA LYS A 304 -7.82 12.21 13.12
C LYS A 304 -7.58 13.12 11.91
N ILE A 305 -6.75 14.14 12.07
CA ILE A 305 -6.48 15.13 11.02
C ILE A 305 -4.97 15.21 10.83
N ASP A 306 -4.51 14.91 9.61
CA ASP A 306 -3.14 15.20 9.20
C ASP A 306 -3.18 16.46 8.32
N ILE A 307 -2.29 17.41 8.58
CA ILE A 307 -2.25 18.71 7.90
C ILE A 307 -0.96 18.80 7.10
N HIS A 308 -1.08 19.04 5.79
CA HIS A 308 0.05 19.50 4.99
C HIS A 308 0.16 21.02 5.11
N LEU A 309 1.30 21.47 5.65
CA LEU A 309 1.80 22.84 5.65
C LEU A 309 2.99 22.90 4.69
#